data_AF-A0AAU8H246-F1
#
_entry.id   AF-A0AAU8H246-F1
#
_cell.length_a   1.000
_cell.length_b   1.000
_cell.length_c   1.000
_cell.angle_alpha   90.00
_cell.angle_beta   90.00
_cell.angle_gamma   90.00
#
_symmetry.space_group_name_H-M   'P 1'
#
loop_
_entity.id
_entity.type
_entity.pdbx_description
1 polymer ?
#
loop_
_entity_poly.entity_id
_entity_poly.type
_entity_poly.pdbx_seq_one_letter_code
_entity_poly.pdbx_strand_id
1 'polypeptide(L)' 'MTKTKAQPEAKQIESLVSQILSLTQSSDYETDQTKQAKVKELEAQIDQLVYKLYGLTEEEIKIVASYNKKNNR' A
#
# COMPACT_ATOMS: atom_id res chain seq x y z
N MET A 1 -1.95 17.91 24.08
CA MET A 1 -1.73 16.46 23.94
C MET A 1 -2.92 15.85 23.21
N THR A 2 -2.98 15.97 21.89
CA THR A 2 -4.08 15.38 21.12
C THR A 2 -3.82 13.89 20.96
N LYS A 3 -4.56 13.06 21.69
CA LYS A 3 -4.70 11.63 21.40
C LYS A 3 -5.31 11.53 20.00
N THR A 4 -4.47 11.34 18.99
CA THR A 4 -4.87 11.15 17.60
C THR A 4 -5.74 9.91 17.51
N LYS A 5 -7.05 10.09 17.31
CA LYS A 5 -7.92 9.00 16.85
C LYS A 5 -7.29 8.48 15.55
N ALA A 6 -6.97 7.18 15.49
CA ALA A 6 -6.44 6.57 14.27
C ALA A 6 -7.34 6.96 13.09
N GLN A 7 -6.77 7.66 12.11
CA GLN A 7 -7.47 8.12 10.92
C GLN A 7 -8.09 6.90 10.20
N PRO A 8 -9.29 7.02 9.62
CA PRO A 8 -9.98 5.90 8.98
C PRO A 8 -9.14 5.23 7.88
N GLU A 9 -8.25 5.98 7.23
CA GLU A 9 -7.28 5.50 6.25
C GLU A 9 -6.22 4.60 6.90
N ALA A 10 -5.72 4.93 8.09
CA ALA A 10 -4.72 4.12 8.80
C ALA A 10 -5.26 2.73 9.15
N LYS A 11 -6.52 2.64 9.60
CA LYS A 11 -7.19 1.36 9.86
C LYS A 11 -7.39 0.53 8.58
N GLN A 12 -7.68 1.20 7.46
CA GLN A 12 -7.79 0.52 6.16
C GLN A 12 -6.43 -0.03 5.73
N ILE A 13 -5.36 0.74 5.89
CA ILE A 13 -3.99 0.30 5.62
C ILE A 13 -3.64 -0.92 6.48
N GLU A 14 -3.93 -0.91 7.78
CA GLU A 14 -3.72 -2.06 8.66
C GLU A 14 -4.41 -3.34 8.15
N SER A 15 -5.65 -3.20 7.66
CA SER A 15 -6.42 -4.31 7.09
C SER A 15 -5.81 -4.84 5.79
N LEU A 16 -5.39 -3.95 4.88
CA LEU A 16 -4.75 -4.35 3.62
C LEU A 16 -3.38 -5.01 3.86
N VAL A 17 -2.59 -4.49 4.79
CA VAL A 17 -1.31 -5.10 5.19
C VAL A 17 -1.52 -6.50 5.77
N SER A 18 -2.55 -6.68 6.60
CA SER A 18 -2.89 -8.00 7.14
C SER A 18 -3.25 -9.00 6.03
N GLN A 19 -3.96 -8.55 4.98
CA GLN A 19 -4.25 -9.38 3.80
C GLN A 19 -2.99 -9.72 3.01
N ILE A 20 -2.10 -8.76 2.79
CA ILE A 20 -0.80 -9.01 2.12
C ILE A 20 -0.02 -10.06 2.90
N LEU A 21 0.12 -9.91 4.23
CA LEU A 21 0.82 -10.87 5.08
C LEU A 21 0.22 -12.28 4.95
N SER A 22 -1.11 -12.40 4.96
CA SER A 22 -1.77 -13.69 4.77
C SER A 22 -1.48 -14.33 3.40
N LEU A 23 -1.28 -13.52 2.36
CA LEU A 23 -0.97 -14.01 1.01
C LEU A 23 0.52 -14.37 0.89
N THR A 24 1.42 -13.55 1.41
CA THR A 24 2.87 -13.75 1.28
C THR A 24 3.42 -14.84 2.20
N GLN A 25 2.71 -15.14 3.28
CA GLN A 25 3.05 -16.26 4.17
C GLN A 25 2.55 -17.62 3.66
N SER A 26 1.80 -17.67 2.56
CA SER A 26 1.36 -18.94 1.98
C SER A 26 2.53 -19.66 1.31
N SER A 27 2.64 -20.97 1.49
CA SER A 27 3.78 -21.78 1.01
C SER A 27 3.95 -21.79 -0.51
N ASP A 28 2.89 -21.49 -1.25
CA ASP A 28 2.80 -21.45 -2.70
C ASP A 28 2.94 -20.04 -3.29
N TYR A 29 3.12 -19.00 -2.47
CA TYR A 29 3.16 -17.60 -2.92
C TYR A 29 4.18 -17.34 -4.01
N GLU A 30 5.37 -17.94 -3.94
CA GLU A 30 6.44 -17.77 -4.93
C GLU A 30 6.06 -18.30 -6.32
N THR A 31 5.14 -19.26 -6.39
CA THR A 31 4.69 -19.90 -7.63
C THR A 31 3.29 -19.48 -8.09
N ASP A 32 2.47 -18.95 -7.16
CA ASP A 32 1.11 -18.52 -7.44
C ASP A 32 1.09 -17.09 -7.97
N GLN A 33 1.04 -16.96 -9.30
CA GLN A 33 0.97 -15.68 -9.99
C GLN A 33 -0.31 -14.89 -9.64
N THR A 34 -1.41 -15.57 -9.31
CA THR A 34 -2.65 -14.90 -8.92
C THR A 34 -2.50 -14.22 -7.57
N LYS A 35 -1.85 -14.87 -6.59
CA LYS A 35 -1.53 -14.24 -5.29
C LYS A 35 -0.56 -13.07 -5.44
N GLN A 36 0.45 -13.21 -6.28
CA GLN A 36 1.40 -12.12 -6.55
C GLN A 36 0.70 -10.93 -7.21
N ALA A 37 -0.19 -11.16 -8.17
CA ALA A 37 -1.00 -10.10 -8.77
C ALA A 37 -1.91 -9.44 -7.72
N LYS A 38 -2.49 -10.21 -6.80
CA LYS A 38 -3.32 -9.67 -5.74
C LYS A 38 -2.53 -8.81 -4.76
N VAL A 39 -1.31 -9.22 -4.37
CA VAL A 39 -0.43 -8.40 -3.53
C VAL A 39 -0.14 -7.05 -4.20
N LYS A 40 0.20 -7.03 -5.49
CA LYS A 40 0.43 -5.77 -6.22
C LYS A 40 -0.79 -4.85 -6.25
N GLU A 41 -1.99 -5.43 -6.37
CA GLU A 41 -3.25 -4.66 -6.29
C GLU A 41 -3.44 -4.04 -4.89
N LEU A 42 -3.17 -4.81 -3.83
CA LEU A 42 -3.28 -4.34 -2.45
C LEU A 42 -2.23 -3.25 -2.14
N GLU A 43 -1.00 -3.39 -2.63
CA GLU A 43 0.05 -2.38 -2.52
C GLU A 43 -0.36 -1.05 -3.18
N ALA A 44 -0.93 -1.11 -4.38
CA ALA A 44 -1.42 0.09 -5.07
C ALA A 44 -2.58 0.76 -4.31
N GLN A 45 -3.44 -0.01 -3.64
CA GLN A 45 -4.49 0.54 -2.76
C GLN A 45 -3.89 1.23 -1.52
N ILE A 46 -2.85 0.65 -0.92
CA ILE A 46 -2.13 1.24 0.21
C ILE A 46 -1.50 2.57 -0.21
N ASP A 47 -0.82 2.65 -1.35
CA ASP A 47 -0.24 3.90 -1.87
C ASP A 47 -1.29 5.03 -1.93
N GLN A 48 -2.48 4.74 -2.46
CA GLN A 48 -3.57 5.72 -2.54
C GLN A 48 -4.07 6.16 -1.17
N LEU A 49 -4.16 5.24 -0.20
CA LEU A 49 -4.55 5.58 1.18
C LEU A 49 -3.49 6.41 1.89
N VAL A 50 -2.20 6.13 1.65
CA VAL A 50 -1.09 6.92 2.19
C VAL A 50 -1.12 8.33 1.63
N TYR A 51 -1.32 8.50 0.32
CA TYR A 51 -1.46 9.82 -0.29
C TYR A 51 -2.63 10.62 0.31
N LYS A 52 -3.78 9.97 0.54
CA LYS A 52 -4.93 10.59 1.21
C LYS A 52 -4.62 10.96 2.66
N LEU A 53 -3.92 10.10 3.41
CA LEU A 53 -3.56 10.32 4.80
C LEU A 53 -2.71 11.59 4.99
N TYR A 54 -1.79 11.82 4.06
CA TYR A 54 -0.89 12.98 4.06
C TYR A 54 -1.43 14.18 3.25
N GLY A 55 -2.59 14.04 2.59
CA GLY A 55 -3.21 15.11 1.82
C GLY A 55 -2.42 15.55 0.58
N LEU A 56 -1.72 14.63 -0.07
CA LEU A 56 -0.92 14.94 -1.25
C LEU A 56 -1.80 15.36 -2.44
N THR A 57 -1.30 16.34 -3.18
CA THR A 57 -1.85 16.75 -4.48
C THR A 57 -1.45 15.80 -5.59
N GLU A 58 -2.14 15.87 -6.72
CA GLU A 58 -1.80 15.06 -7.91
C GLU A 58 -0.37 15.31 -8.41
N GLU A 59 0.15 16.52 -8.26
CA GLU A 59 1.51 16.87 -8.67
C GLU A 59 2.55 16.20 -7.76
N GLU A 60 2.34 16.26 -6.44
CA GLU A 60 3.20 15.58 -5.46
C GLU A 60 3.16 14.06 -5.64
N ILE A 61 1.98 13.49 -5.90
CA ILE A 61 1.83 12.05 -6.20
C ILE A 61 2.65 11.67 -7.44
N LYS A 62 2.60 12.47 -8.52
CA LYS A 62 3.39 12.22 -9.73
C LYS A 62 4.88 12.25 -9.46
N ILE A 63 5.35 13.17 -8.62
CA ILE A 63 6.76 13.26 -8.22
C ILE A 63 7.18 12.01 -7.45
N VAL A 64 6.40 11.60 -6.43
CA VAL A 64 6.67 10.40 -5.62
C VAL A 64 6.66 9.14 -6.48
N ALA A 65 5.64 8.96 -7.33
CA ALA A 65 5.54 7.80 -8.21
C ALA A 65 6.71 7.72 -9.21
N SER A 66 7.14 8.87 -9.75
CA SER A 66 8.29 8.95 -10.66
C SER A 66 9.60 8.60 -9.95
N TYR A 67 9.77 9.05 -8.70
CA TYR A 67 10.91 8.69 -7.87
C TYR A 67 10.94 7.17 -7.60
N ASN A 68 9.82 6.59 -7.17
CA ASN A 68 9.74 5.15 -6.89
C ASN A 68 10.05 4.30 -8.14
N LYS A 69 9.54 4.70 -9.31
CA LYS A 69 9.82 4.02 -10.59
C LYS A 69 11.30 4.11 -11.02
N LYS A 70 12.04 5.11 -10.55
CA LYS A 70 13.47 5.27 -10.86
C LYS A 70 14.35 4.40 -9.95
N ASN A 71 13.97 4.24 -8.68
CA ASN A 71 14.79 3.53 -7.68
C ASN A 71 14.48 2.03 -7.58
N ASN A 72 13.30 1.59 -8.02
CA ASN A 72 12.94 0.17 -8.08
C ASN A 72 13.30 -0.48 -9.43
N ARG A 73 14.34 0.02 -10.12
CA ARG A 73 14.86 -0.50 -11.38
C ARG A 73 16.28 -1.01 -11.22
#